data_AF-A0A9D1VIA6-F1
#
_entry.id   AF-A0A9D1VIA6-F1
#
_cell.length_a   1.000
_cell.length_b   1.000
_cell.length_c   1.000
_cell.angle_alpha   90.00
_cell.angle_beta   90.00
_cell.angle_gamma   90.00
#
_symmetry.space_group_name_H-M   'P 1'
#
loop_
_entity.id
_entity.type
_entity.pdbx_description
1 polymer ?
#
loop_
_entity_poly.entity_id
_entity_poly.type
_entity_poly.pdbx_seq_one_letter_code
_entity_poly.pdbx_strand_id
1 'polypeptide(L)' 'MTFYNTDQADQVATEFFDYYYHDRGKVKWDGYFLSEHQAALKKHKADATKGLVNEDF' A
#
# COMPACT_ATOMS: atom_id res chain seq x y z
N MET A 1 -30.09 5.81 -0.20
CA MET A 1 -29.21 5.50 0.94
C MET A 1 -29.86 4.36 1.70
N THR A 2 -29.25 3.18 1.71
CA THR A 2 -29.78 2.01 2.42
C THR A 2 -29.17 2.00 3.81
N PHE A 3 -30.00 1.87 4.85
CA PHE A 3 -29.54 1.76 6.23
C PHE A 3 -29.79 0.33 6.70
N TYR A 4 -28.72 -0.34 7.13
CA TYR A 4 -28.79 -1.70 7.65
C TYR A 4 -28.85 -1.63 9.18
N ASN A 5 -29.65 -2.50 9.79
CA ASN A 5 -29.49 -2.80 11.20
C ASN A 5 -28.26 -3.70 11.42
N THR A 6 -27.83 -3.87 12.66
CA THR A 6 -26.57 -4.57 12.99
C THR A 6 -26.50 -5.97 12.38
N ASP A 7 -27.58 -6.76 12.49
CA ASP A 7 -27.60 -8.13 12.00
C ASP A 7 -27.55 -8.20 10.46
N GLN A 8 -28.23 -7.28 9.77
CA GLN A 8 -28.18 -7.18 8.32
C GLN A 8 -26.82 -6.69 7.83
N ALA A 9 -26.17 -5.79 8.55
CA ALA A 9 -24.83 -5.31 8.20
C ALA A 9 -23.80 -6.44 8.27
N ASP A 10 -23.90 -7.30 9.28
CA ASP A 10 -23.03 -8.46 9.44
C ASP A 10 -23.21 -9.45 8.27
N GLN A 11 -24.46 -9.78 7.92
CA GLN A 11 -24.75 -10.65 6.78
C GLN A 11 -24.23 -10.10 5.45
N VAL A 12 -24.43 -8.81 5.19
CA VAL A 12 -23.94 -8.15 3.97
C VAL A 12 -22.41 -8.14 3.94
N ALA A 13 -21.77 -7.91 5.09
CA ALA A 13 -20.31 -7.97 5.18
C ALA A 13 -19.79 -9.38 4.88
N THR A 14 -20.38 -10.42 5.47
CA THR A 14 -20.03 -11.83 5.19
C THR A 14 -20.17 -12.15 3.71
N GLU A 15 -21.32 -11.82 3.10
CA GLU A 15 -21.56 -12.08 1.68
C GLU A 15 -20.54 -11.37 0.78
N PHE A 16 -20.18 -10.13 1.12
CA PHE A 16 -19.14 -9.39 0.42
C PHE A 16 -17.79 -10.11 0.48
N PHE A 17 -17.36 -10.55 1.66
CA PHE A 17 -16.08 -11.23 1.81
C PHE A 17 -16.03 -12.62 1.17
N ASP A 18 -17.15 -13.34 1.16
CA ASP A 18 -17.21 -14.70 0.62
C ASP A 18 -17.25 -14.73 -0.92
N TYR A 19 -17.99 -13.81 -1.54
CA TYR A 19 -18.27 -13.90 -2.98
C TYR A 19 -17.66 -12.77 -3.82
N TYR A 20 -17.44 -11.60 -3.22
CA TYR A 20 -17.07 -10.39 -3.98
C TYR A 20 -15.67 -9.88 -3.65
N TYR A 21 -15.13 -10.21 -2.47
CA TYR A 21 -13.80 -9.79 -2.07
C TYR A 21 -12.74 -10.60 -2.82
N HIS A 22 -11.95 -9.90 -3.62
CA HIS A 22 -10.74 -10.45 -4.21
C HIS A 22 -9.54 -9.92 -3.45
N ASP A 23 -8.79 -10.83 -2.83
CA ASP A 23 -7.52 -10.49 -2.18
C ASP A 23 -6.57 -9.94 -3.25
N ARG A 24 -6.22 -8.66 -3.11
CA ARG A 24 -5.31 -7.97 -4.03
C ARG A 24 -3.85 -8.31 -3.74
N GLY A 25 -3.59 -9.13 -2.73
CA GLY A 25 -2.27 -9.45 -2.24
C GLY A 25 -1.57 -8.20 -1.70
N LYS A 26 -0.26 -8.31 -1.46
CA LYS A 26 0.57 -7.18 -1.07
C LYS A 26 0.74 -6.24 -2.27
N VAL A 27 -0.03 -5.15 -2.29
CA VAL A 27 0.11 -4.08 -3.27
C VAL A 27 1.44 -3.35 -3.04
N LYS A 28 2.31 -3.38 -4.05
CA LYS A 28 3.51 -2.55 -4.07
C LYS A 28 3.10 -1.13 -4.46
N TRP A 29 3.33 -0.16 -3.57
CA TRP A 29 3.17 1.25 -3.91
C TRP A 29 4.51 1.74 -4.47
N ASP A 30 4.51 2.24 -5.70
CA ASP A 30 5.72 2.73 -6.39
C ASP A 30 6.87 1.68 -6.47
N GLY A 31 6.50 0.40 -6.61
CA GLY A 31 7.46 -0.70 -6.69
C GLY A 31 8.00 -1.21 -5.34
N TYR A 32 7.61 -0.60 -4.21
CA TYR A 32 8.05 -1.01 -2.87
C TYR A 32 6.92 -1.58 -2.02
N PHE A 33 7.25 -2.55 -1.17
CA PHE A 33 6.35 -2.96 -0.09
C PHE A 33 6.37 -1.92 1.04
N LEU A 34 5.24 -1.73 1.73
CA LEU A 34 5.15 -0.84 2.89
C LEU A 34 6.16 -1.19 4.00
N SER A 35 6.50 -2.47 4.17
CA SER A 35 7.54 -2.92 5.10
C SER A 35 8.94 -2.44 4.73
N GLU A 36 9.17 -2.13 3.46
CA GLU A 36 10.47 -1.69 2.92
C GLU A 36 10.52 -0.18 2.68
N HIS A 37 9.44 0.56 2.96
CA HIS A 37 9.32 1.98 2.61
C HIS A 37 10.43 2.84 3.23
N GLN A 38 10.81 2.56 4.49
CA GLN A 38 11.89 3.29 5.16
C GLN A 38 13.26 3.02 4.51
N ALA A 39 13.50 1.80 4.02
CA ALA A 39 14.75 1.43 3.35
C ALA A 39 14.79 1.98 1.92
N ALA A 40 13.65 1.94 1.21
CA ALA A 40 13.49 2.52 -0.11
C ALA A 40 13.70 4.05 -0.10
N LEU A 41 13.07 4.77 0.84
CA LEU A 41 13.26 6.22 0.99
C LEU A 41 14.70 6.61 1.32
N LYS A 42 15.42 5.80 2.12
CA LYS A 42 16.84 6.02 2.41
C LYS A 42 17.72 5.82 1.18
N LYS A 43 17.47 4.78 0.37
CA LYS A 43 18.19 4.54 -0.89
C LYS A 43 17.95 5.67 -1.89
N HIS A 44 16.69 6.06 -2.10
CA HIS A 44 16.35 7.20 -2.97
C HIS A 44 17.02 8.50 -2.54
N LYS A 45 17.09 8.79 -1.23
CA LYS A 45 17.83 9.96 -0.73
C LYS A 45 19.33 9.86 -0.99
N ALA A 46 19.93 8.68 -0.78
CA ALA A 46 21.35 8.47 -1.01
C ALA A 46 21.70 8.60 -2.50
N ASP A 47 20.89 8.01 -3.39
CA ASP A 47 21.07 8.09 -4.84
C ASP A 47 20.87 9.52 -5.36
N ALA A 48 19.89 10.27 -4.82
CA ALA A 48 19.71 11.69 -5.14
C ALA A 48 20.90 12.56 -4.70
N THR A 49 21.50 12.28 -3.54
CA THR A 49 22.70 13.00 -3.09
C THR A 49 23.95 12.62 -3.88
N LYS A 50 24.05 11.38 -4.38
CA LYS A 50 25.21 10.91 -5.15
C LYS A 50 25.31 11.57 -6.53
N GLY A 51 24.19 12.01 -7.11
CA GLY A 51 24.17 12.80 -8.35
C GLY A 51 24.50 14.29 -8.18
N LEU A 52 24.62 14.80 -6.94
CA LEU A 52 24.93 16.20 -6.65
C LEU A 52 26.41 16.44 -6.30
N VAL A 53 27.16 15.38 -6.00
CA VAL A 53 28.63 15.43 -5.85
C VAL A 53 29.28 15.02 -7.18
N ASN A 54 29.43 15.99 -8.08
CA ASN A 54 30.43 15.86 -9.15
C ASN A 54 31.80 15.90 -8.47
N GLU A 55 32.52 14.77 -8.48
CA GLU A 55 33.90 14.64 -7.96
C GLU A 55 34.92 15.25 -8.93
N ASP A 56 34.65 16.44 -9.46
CA ASP A 56 35.55 17.19 -10.34
C ASP A 56 35.81 18.60 -9.75
N PHE A 57 36.49 18.69 -8.61
CA PHE A 57 37.34 19.83 -8.18
C PHE A 57 38.34 19.38 -7.12
#